data_AF-A0A7V2JZ01-F1
#
_entry.id   AF-A0A7V2JZ01-F1
#
_cell.length_a   1.000
_cell.length_b   1.000
_cell.length_c   1.000
_cell.angle_alpha   90.00
_cell.angle_beta   90.00
_cell.angle_gamma   90.00
#
_symmetry.space_group_name_H-M   'P 1'
#
loop_
_entity.id
_entity.type
_entity.pdbx_description
1 polymer ?
#
loop_
_entity_poly.entity_id
_entity_poly.type
_entity_poly.pdbx_seq_one_letter_code
_entity_poly.pdbx_strand_id
1 'polypeptide(L)' 'MKKIVILAFLLLLSSSAFAVYQVGDVVDNFSWTDSNGETHSIYDLIDAQKAIVFFWGGTG' A
#
# COMPACT_ATOMS: atom_id res chain seq x y z
N MET A 1 8.24 -19.69 -30.32
CA MET A 1 6.84 -19.34 -30.03
C MET A 1 6.41 -19.69 -28.60
N LYS A 2 6.54 -20.96 -28.14
CA LYS A 2 6.16 -21.36 -26.76
C LYS A 2 6.77 -20.50 -25.63
N LYS A 3 8.06 -20.14 -25.75
CA LYS A 3 8.77 -19.30 -24.76
C LYS A 3 8.24 -17.86 -24.67
N ILE A 4 7.78 -17.29 -25.80
CA ILE A 4 7.23 -15.93 -25.85
C ILE A 4 5.87 -15.89 -25.16
N VAL A 5 5.05 -16.92 -25.35
CA VAL A 5 3.74 -17.06 -24.68
C VAL A 5 3.90 -17.16 -23.16
N ILE A 6 4.89 -17.93 -22.69
CA ILE A 6 5.19 -18.06 -21.26
C ILE A 6 5.65 -16.72 -20.67
N LEU A 7 6.53 -15.99 -21.38
CA LEU A 7 7.01 -14.69 -20.92
C LEU A 7 5.87 -13.66 -20.85
N ALA A 8 4.98 -13.63 -21.84
CA ALA A 8 3.80 -12.76 -21.84
C ALA A 8 2.84 -13.08 -20.68
N PHE A 9 2.63 -14.37 -20.40
CA PHE A 9 1.79 -14.81 -19.29
C PHE A 9 2.37 -14.41 -17.92
N LEU A 10 3.68 -14.53 -17.73
CA LEU A 10 4.36 -14.09 -16.51
C LEU A 10 4.28 -12.57 -16.32
N LEU A 11 4.36 -11.81 -17.41
CA LEU A 11 4.25 -10.35 -17.35
C LEU A 11 2.84 -9.91 -16.92
N LEU A 12 1.79 -10.60 -17.40
CA LEU A 12 0.41 -10.34 -17.00
C LEU A 12 0.12 -10.71 -15.53
N LEU A 13 0.84 -11.68 -14.95
CA LEU A 13 0.71 -12.01 -13.53
C LEU A 13 1.36 -10.98 -12.59
N SER A 14 2.29 -10.17 -13.10
CA SER A 14 2.95 -9.13 -12.29
C SER A 14 2.12 -7.85 -12.10
N SER A 15 1.05 -7.66 -12.87
CA SER A 15 0.22 -6.43 -12.81
C SER A 15 -0.74 -6.40 -11.61
N SER A 16 -1.02 -7.54 -10.96
CA SER A 16 -1.93 -7.60 -9.81
C SER A 16 -1.26 -7.33 -8.45
N ALA A 17 0.04 -7.04 -8.42
CA ALA A 17 0.80 -6.92 -7.17
C ALA A 17 0.65 -5.56 -6.45
N PHE A 18 -0.05 -4.58 -7.04
CA PHE A 18 -0.21 -3.25 -6.45
C PHE A 18 -1.69 -2.97 -6.15
N ALA A 19 -2.11 -3.21 -4.91
CA ALA A 19 -3.36 -2.65 -4.41
C ALA A 19 -3.16 -1.13 -4.28
N VAL A 20 -3.64 -0.37 -5.26
CA VAL A 20 -3.62 1.10 -5.27
C VAL A 20 -5.00 1.60 -4.85
N TYR A 21 -5.11 2.11 -3.62
CA TYR A 21 -6.32 2.79 -3.15
C TYR A 21 -6.61 4.02 -4.03
N GLN A 22 -7.85 4.15 -4.48
CA GLN A 22 -8.34 5.30 -5.25
C GLN A 22 -8.90 6.39 -4.32
N VAL A 23 -9.01 7.61 -4.85
CA VAL A 23 -9.66 8.72 -4.13
C VAL A 23 -11.12 8.37 -3.86
N GLY A 24 -11.51 8.34 -2.59
CA GLY A 24 -12.87 7.99 -2.15
C GLY A 24 -13.02 6.55 -1.65
N ASP A 25 -11.98 5.71 -1.77
CA ASP A 25 -12.01 4.36 -1.20
C ASP A 25 -12.00 4.41 0.33
N VAL A 26 -12.76 3.51 0.94
CA VAL A 26 -12.66 3.23 2.38
C VAL A 26 -11.49 2.29 2.57
N VAL A 27 -10.51 2.73 3.35
CA VAL A 27 -9.31 1.94 3.66
C VAL A 27 -9.55 1.14 4.93
N ASP A 28 -9.20 -0.14 4.90
CA ASP A 28 -9.22 -1.00 6.09
C ASP A 28 -8.22 -0.50 7.14
N ASN A 29 -8.51 -0.75 8.42
CA ASN A 29 -7.58 -0.39 9.47
C ASN A 29 -6.26 -1.15 9.30
N PHE A 30 -5.14 -0.42 9.32
CA PHE A 30 -3.83 -1.01 9.46
C PHE A 30 -3.08 -0.36 10.62
N SER A 31 -2.23 -1.18 11.24
CA SER A 31 -1.34 -0.77 12.33
C SER A 31 0.10 -0.78 11.84
N TRP A 32 0.91 0.18 12.31
CA TRP A 32 2.34 0.21 12.09
C TRP A 32 3.08 0.53 13.38
N THR A 33 4.35 0.15 13.43
CA THR A 33 5.27 0.56 14.50
C THR A 33 6.18 1.64 13.94
N ASP A 34 6.30 2.77 14.63
CA ASP A 34 7.16 3.86 14.19
C ASP A 34 8.64 3.62 14.57
N SER A 35 9.50 4.59 14.25
CA SER A 35 10.93 4.57 14.57
C SER A 35 11.23 4.62 16.07
N ASN A 36 10.25 4.97 16.88
CA ASN A 36 10.37 5.13 18.33
C ASN A 36 9.92 3.86 19.07
N GLY A 37 9.40 2.86 18.34
CA GLY A 37 8.86 1.62 18.90
C GLY A 37 7.41 1.72 19.35
N GLU A 38 6.75 2.83 19.06
CA GLU A 38 5.33 3.04 19.40
C GLU A 38 4.45 2.41 18.31
N THR A 39 3.40 1.71 18.74
CA THR A 39 2.42 1.11 17.83
C THR A 39 1.28 2.10 17.61
N HIS A 40 0.98 2.37 16.35
CA HIS A 40 -0.07 3.29 15.92
C HIS A 40 -1.06 2.57 15.00
N SER A 41 -2.29 3.06 14.96
CA SER A 41 -3.30 2.69 13.98
C SER A 41 -3.84 3.90 13.23
N ILE A 42 -4.50 3.67 12.09
CA ILE A 42 -5.18 4.76 11.38
C ILE A 42 -6.24 5.41 12.29
N TYR A 43 -6.94 4.63 13.11
CA TYR A 43 -8.02 5.15 13.94
C TYR A 43 -7.53 6.19 14.96
N ASP A 44 -6.34 6.00 15.53
CA ASP A 44 -5.74 6.99 16.44
C ASP A 44 -5.53 8.35 15.76
N LEU A 45 -5.24 8.35 14.46
CA LEU A 45 -5.06 9.57 13.67
C LEU A 45 -6.39 10.17 13.19
N ILE A 46 -7.39 9.33 12.86
CA ILE A 46 -8.75 9.78 12.52
C ILE A 46 -9.42 10.45 13.71
N ASP A 47 -9.30 9.87 14.91
CA ASP A 47 -9.86 10.42 16.14
C ASP A 47 -9.26 11.79 16.48
N ALA A 48 -8.00 12.02 16.11
CA ALA A 48 -7.34 13.31 16.23
C ALA A 48 -7.75 14.34 15.15
N GLN A 49 -8.66 13.99 14.23
CA GLN A 49 -9.18 14.83 13.12
C GLN A 49 -8.08 15.42 12.22
N LYS A 50 -6.97 14.72 12.04
CA LYS A 50 -5.88 15.17 11.18
C LYS A 50 -6.04 14.62 9.76
N ALA A 51 -5.70 15.43 8.75
CA ALA A 51 -5.53 14.94 7.39
C ALA A 51 -4.26 14.06 7.33
N ILE A 52 -4.38 12.84 6.80
CA ILE A 52 -3.30 11.85 6.77
C ILE A 52 -2.85 11.67 5.32
N VAL A 53 -1.54 11.80 5.08
CA VAL A 53 -0.91 11.49 3.79
C VAL A 53 0.14 10.41 4.04
N PHE A 54 -0.06 9.22 3.48
CA PHE A 54 0.92 8.14 3.57
C PHE A 54 1.91 8.25 2.40
N PHE A 55 3.17 8.49 2.72
CA PHE A 55 4.26 8.39 1.76
C PHE A 55 4.84 6.98 1.80
N TRP A 56 4.61 6.20 0.74
CA TRP A 56 5.25 4.90 0.56
C TRP A 56 6.44 5.06 -0.39
N GLY A 57 7.65 4.88 0.13
CA GLY A 57 8.91 4.89 -0.63
C GLY A 57 9.75 6.15 -0.43
N GLY A 58 10.96 5.96 0.10
CA GLY A 58 11.99 7.00 0.17
C GLY A 58 13.05 6.71 1.24
N THR A 59 14.14 6.03 0.87
CA THR A 59 15.44 6.30 1.49
C THR A 59 15.97 7.58 0.84
N GLY A 60 15.83 8.70 1.53
CA GLY A 60 16.67 9.88 1.28
C GLY A 60 18.03 9.67 1.93
#